data_AF-A0A0F5LVB6-F1
#
_entry.id   AF-A0A0F5LVB6-F1
#
_cell.length_a   1.000
_cell.length_b   1.000
_cell.length_c   1.000
_cell.angle_alpha   90.00
_cell.angle_beta   90.00
_cell.angle_gamma   90.00
#
_symmetry.space_group_name_H-M   'P 1'
#
loop_
_entity.id
_entity.type
_entity.pdbx_description
1 polymer ?
#
loop_
_entity_poly.entity_id
_entity_poly.type
_entity_poly.pdbx_seq_one_letter_code
_entity_poly.pdbx_strand_id
1 'polypeptide(L)'
;MNEQVAFENQVRDHVAEILRRKYGTTRQGANALDRDESLKQRRFWPDMQFHEVGQSSGLTGQAMVEISFTPVYEPENTYGYRVDVNSAIEAWSMRLGVQHPRNYPARFAAEVIWYMVTYIGSVKIEECPVDGKGIRWINKGDDVFTRLPDSDSHHH
;
A
#
# COMPACT_ATOMS: atom_id res chain seq x y z
N MET A 1 -23.97 13.18 -2.02
CA MET A 1 -22.53 12.85 -2.14
C MET A 1 -22.43 11.33 -2.19
N ASN A 2 -21.80 10.76 -3.21
CA ASN A 2 -21.84 9.32 -3.47
C ASN A 2 -21.12 8.58 -2.32
N GLU A 3 -21.80 7.67 -1.61
CA GLU A 3 -21.26 6.93 -0.44
C GLU A 3 -19.95 6.21 -0.77
N GLN A 4 -19.77 5.84 -2.04
CA GLN A 4 -18.54 5.31 -2.59
C GLN A 4 -17.36 6.27 -2.47
N VAL A 5 -17.52 7.51 -2.96
CA VAL A 5 -16.47 8.53 -2.94
C VAL A 5 -16.09 8.90 -1.51
N ALA A 6 -17.07 8.92 -0.60
CA ALA A 6 -16.80 9.14 0.82
C ALA A 6 -15.92 8.03 1.42
N PHE A 7 -16.22 6.76 1.09
CA PHE A 7 -15.42 5.63 1.54
C PHE A 7 -14.00 5.63 0.94
N GLU A 8 -13.86 5.90 -0.36
CA GLU A 8 -12.56 6.01 -1.04
C GLU A 8 -11.68 7.09 -0.39
N ASN A 9 -12.25 8.25 -0.09
CA ASN A 9 -11.57 9.32 0.63
C ASN A 9 -11.14 8.88 2.04
N GLN A 10 -12.01 8.14 2.75
CA GLN A 10 -11.70 7.63 4.08
C GLN A 10 -10.56 6.61 4.05
N VAL A 11 -10.53 5.71 3.06
CA VAL A 11 -9.43 4.77 2.87
C VAL A 11 -8.14 5.53 2.58
N ARG A 12 -8.14 6.49 1.63
CA ARG A 12 -6.98 7.35 1.34
C ARG A 12 -6.44 8.01 2.61
N ASP A 13 -7.33 8.61 3.41
CA ASP A 13 -6.96 9.34 4.62
C ASP A 13 -6.36 8.44 5.68
N HIS A 14 -6.94 7.25 5.90
CA HIS A 14 -6.36 6.28 6.82
C HIS A 14 -5.01 5.74 6.33
N VAL A 15 -4.85 5.48 5.04
CA VAL A 15 -3.56 5.07 4.48
C VAL A 15 -2.51 6.17 4.70
N ALA A 16 -2.85 7.42 4.38
CA ALA A 16 -1.97 8.57 4.58
C ALA A 16 -1.61 8.76 6.06
N GLU A 17 -2.57 8.63 6.96
CA GLU A 17 -2.36 8.74 8.39
C GLU A 17 -1.40 7.67 8.92
N ILE A 18 -1.60 6.40 8.54
CA ILE A 18 -0.74 5.30 8.96
C ILE A 18 0.70 5.51 8.44
N LEU A 19 0.86 5.82 7.15
CA LEU A 19 2.18 6.03 6.55
C LEU A 19 2.88 7.26 7.12
N ARG A 20 2.17 8.37 7.34
CA ARG A 20 2.75 9.55 8.02
C ARG A 20 3.17 9.25 9.45
N ARG A 21 2.39 8.47 10.20
CA ARG A 21 2.80 8.06 11.56
C ARG A 21 4.08 7.23 11.50
N LYS A 22 4.18 6.28 10.56
CA LYS A 22 5.33 5.38 10.43
C LYS A 22 6.59 6.07 9.91
N TYR A 23 6.47 6.90 8.87
CA TYR A 23 7.59 7.49 8.12
C TYR A 23 7.79 8.99 8.36
N GLY A 24 6.78 9.70 8.85
CA GLY A 24 6.84 11.13 9.18
C GLY A 24 7.33 11.43 10.59
N THR A 25 7.39 10.43 11.48
CA THR A 25 8.09 10.58 12.76
C THR A 25 9.55 10.21 12.57
N THR A 26 10.39 11.21 12.36
CA THR A 26 11.85 11.12 12.52
C THR A 26 12.17 10.86 13.99
N ARG A 27 11.84 9.68 14.52
CA ARG A 27 12.33 9.21 15.83
C ARG A 27 12.08 7.73 16.00
N GLN A 28 13.19 7.01 16.10
CA GLN A 28 13.29 5.71 16.76
C GLN A 28 12.39 5.67 18.02
N GLY A 29 11.39 4.78 18.01
CA GLY A 29 10.87 4.10 19.20
C GLY A 29 10.10 4.91 20.25
N ALA A 30 8.98 5.54 19.89
CA ALA A 30 8.10 6.19 20.89
C ALA A 30 6.80 5.44 21.22
N ASN A 31 6.28 4.55 20.36
CA ASN A 31 5.06 3.80 20.68
C ASN A 31 5.34 2.37 21.15
N ALA A 32 4.56 1.90 22.13
CA ALA A 32 4.62 0.51 22.61
C ALA A 32 4.34 -0.52 21.50
N LEU A 33 3.55 -0.15 20.48
CA LEU A 33 3.33 -0.94 19.26
C LEU A 33 4.60 -1.08 18.39
N ASP A 34 5.45 -0.05 18.33
CA ASP A 34 6.73 -0.11 17.59
C ASP A 34 7.78 -0.96 18.32
N ARG A 35 7.60 -1.20 19.64
CA ARG A 35 8.50 -2.07 20.43
C ARG A 35 8.25 -3.55 20.17
N ASP A 36 7.02 -3.97 19.94
CA ASP A 36 6.74 -5.37 19.55
C ASP A 36 7.23 -5.67 18.13
N GLU A 37 7.20 -4.69 17.22
CA GLU A 37 7.83 -4.80 15.90
C GLU A 37 9.37 -4.86 15.97
N SER A 38 10.01 -4.24 16.97
CA SER A 38 11.47 -4.23 17.09
C SER A 38 12.06 -5.47 17.79
N LEU A 39 11.26 -6.20 18.57
CA LEU A 39 11.73 -7.34 19.36
C LEU A 39 11.86 -8.66 18.58
N LYS A 40 11.40 -8.72 17.33
CA LYS A 40 11.66 -9.84 16.41
C LYS A 40 12.29 -9.29 15.14
N GLN A 41 13.58 -9.54 14.93
CA GLN A 41 14.44 -9.01 13.87
C GLN A 41 13.99 -9.40 12.43
N ARG A 42 12.86 -8.86 11.99
CA ARG A 42 12.61 -8.54 10.59
C ARG A 42 12.25 -7.06 10.61
N ARG A 43 13.06 -6.22 9.96
CA ARG A 43 12.59 -4.87 9.58
C ARG A 43 11.46 -5.10 8.59
N PHE A 44 10.25 -5.26 9.14
CA PHE A 44 9.06 -5.58 8.37
C PHE A 44 8.76 -4.46 7.36
N TRP A 45 9.04 -3.23 7.76
CA TRP A 45 8.86 -2.04 6.94
C TRP A 45 10.10 -1.78 6.07
N PRO A 46 9.93 -1.55 4.75
CA PRO A 46 11.00 -1.11 3.87
C PRO A 46 11.55 0.24 4.33
N ASP A 47 12.85 0.42 4.19
CA ASP A 47 13.51 1.70 4.46
C ASP A 47 13.30 2.65 3.27
N MET A 48 12.36 3.58 3.42
CA MET A 48 11.91 4.47 2.36
C MET A 48 11.47 5.82 2.90
N GLN A 49 11.65 6.85 2.08
CA GLN A 49 10.99 8.13 2.23
C GLN A 49 9.60 8.04 1.60
N PHE A 50 8.57 8.19 2.42
CA PHE A 50 7.19 8.31 1.96
C PHE A 50 6.90 9.76 1.55
N HIS A 51 6.25 9.97 0.41
CA HIS A 51 5.96 11.31 -0.12
C HIS A 51 4.50 11.71 0.13
N GLU A 52 3.57 11.07 -0.57
CA GLU A 52 2.15 11.39 -0.46
C GLU A 52 1.24 10.19 -0.77
N VAL A 53 -0.02 10.30 -0.32
CA VAL A 53 -1.12 9.47 -0.80
C VAL A 53 -2.06 10.35 -1.60
N GLY A 54 -2.11 10.12 -2.90
CA GLY A 54 -2.98 10.82 -3.84
C GLY A 54 -4.23 10.03 -4.19
N GLN A 55 -5.08 10.67 -4.98
CA GLN A 55 -6.17 10.01 -5.70
C GLN A 55 -6.04 10.33 -7.18
N SER A 56 -6.27 9.32 -8.02
CA SER A 56 -6.34 9.46 -9.46
C SER A 56 -7.54 8.69 -10.01
N SER A 57 -7.83 8.89 -11.29
CA SER A 57 -8.73 8.02 -12.04
C SER A 57 -7.89 7.00 -12.82
N GLY A 58 -8.21 5.72 -12.65
CA GLY A 58 -7.63 4.64 -13.44
C GLY A 58 -8.07 4.70 -14.91
N LEU A 59 -7.51 3.79 -15.73
CA LEU A 59 -7.76 3.76 -17.17
C LEU A 59 -9.23 3.58 -17.56
N THR A 60 -10.04 2.95 -16.69
CA THR A 60 -11.48 2.76 -16.89
C THR A 60 -12.33 3.72 -16.04
N GLY A 61 -11.73 4.79 -15.51
CA GLY A 61 -12.40 5.83 -14.72
C GLY A 61 -12.65 5.47 -13.25
N GLN A 62 -12.17 4.32 -12.78
CA GLN A 62 -12.24 3.92 -11.37
C GLN A 62 -11.36 4.80 -10.48
N ALA A 63 -11.76 5.03 -9.23
CA ALA A 63 -10.93 5.75 -8.28
C ALA A 63 -9.75 4.90 -7.83
N MET A 64 -8.54 5.45 -7.97
CA MET A 64 -7.30 4.84 -7.53
C MET A 64 -6.75 5.62 -6.35
N VAL A 65 -6.38 4.92 -5.28
CA VAL A 65 -5.49 5.47 -4.26
C VAL A 65 -4.06 5.22 -4.71
N GLU A 66 -3.27 6.28 -4.76
CA GLU A 66 -1.89 6.25 -5.25
C GLU A 66 -0.94 6.58 -4.11
N ILE A 67 0.08 5.76 -3.90
CA ILE A 67 1.07 5.89 -2.83
C ILE A 67 2.44 6.05 -3.49
N SER A 68 3.12 7.16 -3.27
CA SER A 68 4.47 7.39 -3.82
C SER A 68 5.54 7.37 -2.73
N PHE A 69 6.69 6.77 -3.05
CA PHE A 69 7.81 6.61 -2.12
C PHE A 69 9.15 6.49 -2.85
N THR A 70 10.23 6.76 -2.12
CA THR A 70 11.62 6.61 -2.59
C THR A 70 12.38 5.74 -1.59
N PRO A 71 12.91 4.57 -1.99
CA PRO A 71 13.79 3.79 -1.15
C PRO A 71 15.03 4.59 -0.73
N VAL A 72 15.45 4.46 0.53
CA VAL A 72 16.61 5.22 1.05
C VAL A 72 17.92 4.81 0.34
N TYR A 73 17.99 3.58 -0.14
CA TYR A 73 19.16 3.02 -0.83
C TYR A 73 19.21 3.35 -2.33
N GLU A 74 18.13 3.88 -2.91
CA GLU A 74 18.02 4.33 -4.30
C GLU A 74 17.31 5.70 -4.36
N PRO A 75 17.93 6.75 -3.79
CA PRO A 75 17.29 8.06 -3.63
C PRO A 75 16.96 8.77 -4.95
N GLU A 76 17.58 8.36 -6.05
CA GLU A 76 17.33 8.87 -7.40
C GLU A 76 16.04 8.32 -8.04
N ASN A 77 15.47 7.24 -7.48
CA ASN A 77 14.30 6.57 -8.03
C ASN A 77 13.05 6.86 -7.19
N THR A 78 11.95 7.23 -7.85
CA THR A 78 10.63 7.33 -7.21
C THR A 78 9.73 6.20 -7.70
N TYR A 79 9.11 5.50 -6.78
CA TYR A 79 8.20 4.39 -7.04
C TYR A 79 6.78 4.76 -6.62
N GLY A 80 5.82 4.08 -7.24
CA GLY A 80 4.41 4.25 -6.97
C GLY A 80 3.71 2.91 -6.79
N TYR A 81 2.78 2.85 -5.84
CA TYR A 81 1.85 1.75 -5.63
C TYR A 81 0.42 2.25 -5.81
N ARG A 82 -0.39 1.53 -6.57
CA ARG A 82 -1.80 1.86 -6.83
C ARG A 82 -2.72 0.89 -6.11
N VAL A 83 -3.90 1.38 -5.77
CA VAL A 83 -4.99 0.58 -5.20
C VAL A 83 -6.28 1.01 -5.87
N ASP A 84 -6.85 0.12 -6.68
CA ASP A 84 -8.27 0.20 -7.05
C ASP A 84 -9.08 -0.22 -5.82
N VAL A 85 -9.73 0.75 -5.20
CA VAL A 85 -10.43 0.54 -3.93
C VAL A 85 -11.59 -0.45 -4.10
N ASN A 86 -12.27 -0.46 -5.26
CA ASN A 86 -13.40 -1.36 -5.48
C ASN A 86 -12.93 -2.81 -5.65
N SER A 87 -11.95 -3.02 -6.52
CA SER A 87 -11.34 -4.34 -6.71
C SER A 87 -10.76 -4.89 -5.40
N ALA A 88 -10.10 -4.03 -4.60
CA ALA A 88 -9.57 -4.40 -3.30
C ALA A 88 -10.67 -4.73 -2.27
N ILE A 89 -11.82 -4.03 -2.28
CA ILE A 89 -12.97 -4.36 -1.42
C ILE A 89 -13.46 -5.78 -1.71
N GLU A 90 -13.65 -6.11 -2.98
CA GLU A 90 -14.14 -7.41 -3.41
C GLU A 90 -13.18 -8.52 -3.00
N ALA A 91 -11.89 -8.36 -3.31
CA ALA A 91 -10.84 -9.32 -2.95
C ALA A 91 -10.74 -9.52 -1.43
N TRP A 92 -10.80 -8.43 -0.66
CA TRP A 92 -10.74 -8.50 0.80
C TRP A 92 -11.95 -9.20 1.41
N SER A 93 -13.14 -8.89 0.90
CA SER A 93 -14.40 -9.48 1.38
C SER A 93 -14.44 -10.98 1.10
N MET A 94 -14.00 -11.41 -0.09
CA MET A 94 -13.84 -12.83 -0.43
C MET A 94 -12.86 -13.53 0.50
N ARG A 95 -11.74 -12.89 0.83
CA ARG A 95 -10.71 -13.46 1.72
C ARG A 95 -11.18 -13.65 3.16
N LEU A 96 -12.02 -12.74 3.69
CA LEU A 96 -12.46 -12.75 5.09
C LEU A 96 -13.88 -13.32 5.32
N GLY A 97 -14.53 -13.81 4.26
CA GLY A 97 -15.72 -14.65 4.31
C GLY A 97 -17.04 -13.96 4.71
N VAL A 98 -17.04 -12.87 5.49
CA VAL A 98 -18.26 -12.15 5.92
C VAL A 98 -18.04 -10.66 6.23
N GLN A 99 -16.79 -10.21 6.46
CA GLN A 99 -16.53 -8.82 6.84
C GLN A 99 -16.60 -7.89 5.63
N HIS A 100 -17.34 -6.79 5.76
CA HIS A 100 -17.41 -5.76 4.72
C HIS A 100 -16.43 -4.61 5.06
N PRO A 101 -15.49 -4.25 4.16
CA PRO A 101 -14.49 -3.19 4.39
C PRO A 101 -15.07 -1.86 4.88
N ARG A 102 -16.26 -1.51 4.36
CA ARG A 102 -17.02 -0.31 4.77
C ARG A 102 -17.31 -0.21 6.26
N ASN A 103 -17.41 -1.34 6.97
CA ASN A 103 -17.63 -1.35 8.41
C ASN A 103 -16.31 -1.15 9.20
N TYR A 104 -15.16 -1.35 8.54
CA TYR A 104 -13.84 -1.34 9.16
C TYR A 104 -12.78 -0.63 8.28
N PRO A 105 -12.99 0.64 7.88
CA PRO A 105 -12.14 1.36 6.92
C PRO A 105 -10.67 1.44 7.36
N ALA A 106 -10.41 1.68 8.65
CA ALA A 106 -9.04 1.74 9.19
C ALA A 106 -8.33 0.37 9.13
N ARG A 107 -9.04 -0.73 9.40
CA ARG A 107 -8.48 -2.09 9.29
C ARG A 107 -8.18 -2.43 7.83
N PHE A 108 -9.11 -2.12 6.93
CA PHE A 108 -8.91 -2.31 5.50
C PHE A 108 -7.67 -1.54 5.01
N ALA A 109 -7.54 -0.26 5.38
CA ALA A 109 -6.36 0.55 5.04
C ALA A 109 -5.05 -0.05 5.59
N ALA A 110 -5.04 -0.55 6.83
CA ALA A 110 -3.87 -1.21 7.39
C ALA A 110 -3.49 -2.49 6.62
N GLU A 111 -4.48 -3.28 6.21
CA GLU A 111 -4.23 -4.49 5.41
C GLU A 111 -3.76 -4.16 3.99
N VAL A 112 -4.24 -3.06 3.38
CA VAL A 112 -3.72 -2.53 2.11
C VAL A 112 -2.23 -2.20 2.23
N ILE A 113 -1.83 -1.50 3.28
CA ILE A 113 -0.42 -1.16 3.52
C ILE A 113 0.42 -2.42 3.76
N TRP A 114 -0.09 -3.37 4.55
CA TRP A 114 0.58 -4.64 4.78
C TRP A 114 0.83 -5.40 3.46
N TYR A 115 -0.19 -5.43 2.59
CA TYR A 115 -0.09 -6.06 1.28
C TYR A 115 0.91 -5.32 0.40
N MET A 116 0.89 -3.98 0.35
CA MET A 116 1.89 -3.17 -0.37
C MET A 116 3.32 -3.50 0.06
N VAL A 117 3.59 -3.52 1.36
CA VAL A 117 4.93 -3.83 1.91
C VAL A 117 5.39 -5.22 1.49
N THR A 118 4.49 -6.20 1.58
CA THR A 118 4.79 -7.58 1.18
C THR A 118 5.00 -7.69 -0.33
N TYR A 119 4.22 -6.94 -1.11
CA TYR A 119 4.33 -6.87 -2.56
C TYR A 119 5.68 -6.32 -2.99
N ILE A 120 6.12 -5.19 -2.41
CA ILE A 120 7.46 -4.61 -2.66
C ILE A 120 8.57 -5.64 -2.44
N GLY A 121 8.47 -6.45 -1.39
CA GLY A 121 9.45 -7.51 -1.10
C GLY A 121 9.40 -8.71 -2.06
N SER A 122 8.41 -8.80 -2.94
CA SER A 122 8.15 -9.93 -3.86
C SER A 122 8.23 -9.56 -5.34
N VAL A 123 8.62 -8.32 -5.67
CA VAL A 123 8.69 -7.86 -7.06
C VAL A 123 10.05 -7.21 -7.35
N LYS A 124 10.51 -7.39 -8.58
CA LYS A 124 11.67 -6.67 -9.11
C LYS A 124 11.27 -5.27 -9.53
N ILE A 125 11.17 -4.36 -8.57
CA ILE A 125 10.69 -2.98 -8.76
C ILE A 125 11.47 -2.21 -9.84
N GLU A 126 12.74 -2.56 -10.08
CA GLU A 126 13.65 -1.94 -11.05
C GLU A 126 13.23 -2.13 -12.52
N GLU A 127 12.44 -3.16 -12.82
CA GLU A 127 11.99 -3.49 -14.19
C GLU A 127 10.64 -2.83 -14.54
N CYS A 128 9.99 -2.17 -13.57
CA CYS A 128 8.67 -1.59 -13.75
C CYS A 128 8.69 -0.34 -14.65
N PRO A 129 7.62 -0.04 -15.41
CA PRO A 129 7.57 1.11 -16.31
C PRO A 129 7.52 2.45 -15.54
N VAL A 130 8.16 3.47 -16.10
CA VAL A 130 8.18 4.85 -15.57
C VAL A 130 7.18 5.70 -16.32
N ASP A 131 6.37 6.48 -15.61
CA ASP A 131 5.40 7.40 -16.22
C ASP A 131 6.02 8.75 -16.63
N GLY A 132 5.21 9.62 -17.23
CA GLY A 132 5.65 10.96 -17.66
C GLY A 132 6.04 11.91 -16.51
N LYS A 133 5.82 11.51 -15.25
CA LYS A 133 6.23 12.25 -14.04
C LYS A 133 7.49 11.65 -13.40
N GLY A 134 8.07 10.61 -13.99
CA GLY A 134 9.24 9.93 -13.43
C GLY A 134 8.90 8.92 -12.32
N ILE A 135 7.63 8.59 -12.11
CA ILE A 135 7.22 7.61 -11.09
C ILE A 135 7.19 6.22 -11.72
N ARG A 136 7.87 5.28 -11.07
CA ARG A 136 7.88 3.88 -11.46
C ARG A 136 6.77 3.10 -10.75
N TRP A 137 5.71 2.79 -11.48
CA TRP A 137 4.53 2.12 -10.90
C TRP A 137 4.75 0.62 -10.81
N ILE A 138 4.80 0.10 -9.58
CA ILE A 138 5.18 -1.29 -9.33
C ILE A 138 4.02 -2.27 -9.50
N ASN A 139 2.78 -1.77 -9.50
CA ASN A 139 1.58 -2.55 -9.73
C ASN A 139 0.54 -1.76 -10.55
N LYS A 140 -0.52 -2.47 -10.97
CA LYS A 140 -1.63 -1.87 -11.73
C LYS A 140 -2.74 -1.33 -10.82
N GLY A 141 -2.90 -1.90 -9.63
CA GLY A 141 -3.85 -1.49 -8.60
C GLY A 141 -5.08 -2.39 -8.45
N ASP A 142 -5.41 -3.17 -9.48
CA ASP A 142 -6.44 -4.22 -9.45
C ASP A 142 -5.95 -5.54 -8.85
N ASP A 143 -4.65 -5.67 -8.62
CA ASP A 143 -3.97 -6.86 -8.09
C ASP A 143 -3.82 -6.87 -6.55
N VAL A 144 -4.47 -5.94 -5.86
CA VAL A 144 -4.42 -5.83 -4.40
C VAL A 144 -5.17 -6.99 -3.73
N PHE A 145 -4.55 -7.62 -2.73
CA PHE A 145 -5.02 -8.86 -2.09
C PHE A 145 -5.13 -10.09 -2.99
N THR A 146 -4.49 -10.05 -4.17
CA THR A 146 -4.34 -11.24 -5.01
C THR A 146 -3.09 -12.03 -4.59
N ARG A 147 -2.71 -13.04 -5.39
CA ARG A 147 -1.53 -13.86 -5.12
C ARG A 147 -0.27 -13.05 -5.42
N LEU A 148 0.71 -13.07 -4.50
CA LEU A 148 1.96 -12.35 -4.67
C LEU A 148 2.81 -12.96 -5.80
N PRO A 149 3.53 -12.14 -6.61
CA PRO A 149 4.26 -12.61 -7.79
C PRO A 149 5.27 -13.75 -7.53
N ASP A 150 6.03 -13.70 -6.43
CA ASP A 150 7.03 -14.74 -6.11
C ASP A 150 6.47 -15.95 -5.32
N SER A 151 5.16 -15.99 -5.04
CA SER A 151 4.58 -17.08 -4.24
C SER A 151 4.48 -18.42 -4.97
N ASP A 152 4.78 -18.48 -6.27
CA ASP A 152 4.94 -19.73 -7.02
C ASP A 152 6.32 -20.37 -6.87
N SER A 153 7.34 -19.60 -6.45
CA SER A 153 8.74 -20.05 -6.40
C SER A 153 9.10 -20.85 -5.14
N HIS A 154 8.21 -20.91 -4.14
CA HIS A 154 8.45 -21.58 -2.85
C HIS A 154 7.79 -22.96 -2.71
N HIS A 155 7.24 -23.52 -3.79
CA HIS A 155 6.76 -24.90 -3.85
C HIS A 155 7.80 -25.80 -4.54
N HIS A 156 8.98 -25.96 -3.92
CA HIS A 156 9.95 -27.00 -4.31
C HIS A 156 10.64 -27.59 -3.07
#